data_AF-X0ZP32-F1
#
_entry.id   AF-X0ZP32-F1
#
_cell.length_a   1.000
_cell.length_b   1.000
_cell.length_c   1.000
_cell.angle_alpha   90.00
_cell.angle_beta   90.00
_cell.angle_gamma   90.00
#
_symmetry.space_group_name_H-M   'P 1'
#
loop_
_entity.id
_entity.type
_entity.pdbx_description
1 polymer ?
#
loop_
_entity_poly.entity_id
_entity_poly.type
_entity_poly.pdbx_seq_one_letter_code
_entity_poly.pdbx_strand_id
1 'polypeptide(L)'
;MLNIDAEIKKAASVIASKVDWEPLVNDPESPYVDSVYPSEYLMDIDDNIFFTLKEDLPSAGIDIDSIGMTINGVDVSSELIITGDPYLYDVMWAPSVRIR
;
A
#
# COMPACT_ATOMS: atom_id res chain seq x y z
N MET A 1 22.87 29.80 -26.84
CA MET A 1 23.95 29.13 -26.10
C MET A 1 23.38 27.80 -25.62
N LEU A 2 23.96 26.68 -26.05
CA LEU A 2 23.46 25.35 -25.67
C LEU A 2 23.90 25.06 -24.22
N ASN A 3 22.96 24.73 -23.34
CA ASN A 3 23.29 24.31 -21.98
C ASN A 3 23.50 22.80 -21.97
N ILE A 4 24.76 22.38 -22.05
CA ILE A 4 25.15 20.97 -22.11
C ILE A 4 24.59 20.18 -20.92
N ASP A 5 24.54 20.76 -19.72
CA ASP A 5 24.01 20.08 -18.53
C ASP A 5 22.52 19.81 -18.63
N ALA A 6 21.76 20.73 -19.24
CA ALA A 6 20.33 20.57 -19.46
C ALA A 6 20.05 19.44 -20.47
N GLU A 7 20.85 19.37 -21.54
CA GLU A 7 20.74 18.31 -22.55
C GLU A 7 21.16 16.94 -21.99
N ILE A 8 22.19 16.87 -21.15
CA ILE A 8 22.61 15.63 -20.47
C ILE A 8 21.51 15.13 -19.52
N LYS A 9 20.92 16.01 -18.71
CA LYS A 9 19.81 15.63 -17.80
C LYS A 9 18.61 15.10 -18.57
N LYS A 10 18.26 15.76 -19.68
CA LYS A 10 17.16 15.33 -20.55
C LYS A 10 17.45 13.96 -21.18
N ALA A 11 18.66 13.73 -21.66
CA ALA A 11 19.07 12.45 -22.21
C ALA A 11 19.06 11.34 -21.15
N ALA A 12 19.58 11.61 -19.95
CA ALA A 12 19.58 10.65 -18.84
C ALA A 12 18.15 10.27 -18.41
N SER A 13 17.25 11.25 -18.33
CA SER A 13 15.82 11.02 -18.02
C SER A 13 15.14 10.14 -19.07
N VAL A 14 15.42 10.36 -20.36
CA VAL A 14 14.89 9.55 -21.46
C VAL A 14 15.44 8.12 -21.47
N ILE A 15 16.70 7.93 -21.03
CA ILE A 15 17.28 6.59 -20.90
C ILE A 15 16.65 5.87 -19.71
N ALA A 16 16.56 6.52 -18.55
CA ALA A 16 15.98 5.95 -17.34
C ALA A 16 14.51 5.56 -17.51
N SER A 17 13.74 6.33 -18.30
CA SER A 17 12.33 6.01 -18.61
C SER A 17 12.15 4.84 -19.59
N LYS A 18 13.23 4.35 -20.21
CA LYS A 18 13.21 3.23 -21.15
C LYS A 18 13.75 1.94 -20.56
N VAL A 19 14.36 2.03 -19.39
CA VAL A 19 14.75 0.85 -18.61
C VAL A 19 13.49 0.36 -17.93
N ASP A 20 13.10 -0.87 -18.26
CA ASP A 20 12.19 -1.64 -17.44
C ASP A 20 12.98 -2.06 -16.18
N TRP A 21 12.67 -1.41 -15.06
CA TRP A 21 13.34 -1.66 -13.78
C TRP A 21 12.78 -2.90 -13.08
N GLU A 22 11.70 -3.50 -13.60
CA GLU A 22 11.07 -4.70 -13.08
C GLU A 22 11.70 -5.91 -13.80
N PRO A 23 12.89 -6.38 -13.36
CA PRO A 23 12.88 -7.53 -12.45
C PRO A 23 14.12 -7.65 -11.52
N LEU A 24 14.66 -6.55 -10.96
CA LEU A 24 15.92 -6.61 -10.16
C LEU A 24 15.76 -6.44 -8.64
N VAL A 25 14.54 -6.29 -8.13
CA VAL A 25 14.32 -6.28 -6.69
C VAL A 25 14.11 -7.73 -6.23
N ASN A 26 15.14 -8.31 -5.61
CA ASN A 26 14.96 -9.51 -4.80
C ASN A 26 14.15 -9.08 -3.59
N ASP A 27 12.86 -9.42 -3.60
CA ASP A 27 11.88 -9.12 -2.56
C ASP A 27 11.53 -10.40 -1.79
N PRO A 28 12.37 -10.81 -0.81
CA PRO A 28 12.16 -12.05 -0.10
C PRO A 28 11.14 -11.93 1.04
N GLU A 29 10.83 -10.72 1.48
CA GLU A 29 9.99 -10.48 2.65
C GLU A 29 8.59 -10.08 2.20
N SER A 30 7.58 -10.65 2.84
CA SER A 30 6.19 -10.25 2.55
C SER A 30 5.85 -8.92 3.24
N PRO A 31 4.91 -8.15 2.68
CA PRO A 31 4.30 -7.03 3.41
C PRO A 31 3.77 -7.47 4.76
N TYR A 32 3.84 -6.57 5.74
CA TYR A 32 3.39 -6.85 7.10
C TYR A 32 2.51 -5.73 7.64
N VAL A 33 1.66 -6.08 8.61
CA VAL A 33 0.84 -5.12 9.35
C VAL A 33 1.70 -4.51 10.45
N ASP A 34 1.96 -3.21 10.36
CA ASP A 34 2.78 -2.46 11.31
C ASP A 34 1.98 -2.02 12.54
N SER A 35 0.72 -1.62 12.33
CA SER A 35 -0.17 -1.20 13.41
C SER A 35 -1.63 -1.51 13.07
N VAL A 36 -2.42 -1.72 14.12
CA VAL A 36 -3.88 -1.95 14.02
C VAL A 36 -4.57 -1.18 15.14
N TYR A 37 -5.69 -0.54 14.82
CA TYR A 37 -6.58 0.12 15.76
C TYR A 37 -8.04 -0.13 15.37
N PRO A 38 -8.94 -0.45 16.31
CA PRO A 38 -8.64 -0.79 17.71
C PRO A 38 -7.84 -2.10 17.82
N SER A 39 -6.93 -2.16 18.79
CA SER A 39 -6.08 -3.34 19.05
C SER A 39 -6.65 -4.25 20.14
N GLU A 40 -7.84 -3.94 20.66
CA GLU A 40 -8.45 -4.67 21.77
C GLU A 40 -9.23 -5.90 21.29
N TYR A 41 -9.28 -6.94 22.13
CA TYR A 41 -9.89 -8.24 21.81
C TYR A 41 -11.41 -8.20 21.60
N LEU A 42 -12.06 -7.11 21.97
CA LEU A 42 -13.51 -6.92 21.84
C LEU A 42 -13.74 -5.64 21.03
N MET A 43 -13.88 -5.79 19.72
CA MET A 43 -14.35 -4.73 18.84
C MET A 43 -15.88 -4.78 18.81
N ASP A 44 -16.52 -3.62 18.94
CA ASP A 44 -17.94 -3.51 18.67
C ASP A 44 -18.17 -3.66 17.15
N ILE A 45 -19.36 -4.13 16.77
CA ILE A 45 -19.75 -4.23 15.35
C ILE A 45 -19.79 -2.84 14.68
N ASP A 46 -19.87 -1.78 15.47
CA ASP A 46 -19.92 -0.38 15.04
C ASP A 46 -18.54 0.30 14.97
N ASP A 47 -17.46 -0.38 15.39
CA ASP A 47 -16.11 0.18 15.41
C ASP A 47 -15.48 0.24 14.03
N ASN A 48 -14.78 1.34 13.76
CA ASN A 48 -13.95 1.46 12.57
C ASN A 48 -12.62 0.75 12.80
N ILE A 49 -12.14 0.03 11.80
CA ILE A 49 -10.82 -0.62 11.84
C ILE A 49 -9.85 0.18 10.97
N PHE A 50 -8.67 0.40 11.50
CA PHE A 50 -7.55 1.05 10.85
C PHE A 50 -6.33 0.15 10.99
N PHE A 51 -5.59 -0.04 9.92
CA PHE A 51 -4.29 -0.69 9.99
C PHE A 51 -3.35 -0.13 8.95
N THR A 52 -2.06 -0.21 9.25
CA THR A 52 -1.01 0.22 8.31
C THR A 52 -0.30 -1.02 7.78
N LEU A 53 -0.29 -1.18 6.46
CA LEU A 53 0.55 -2.14 5.75
C LEU A 53 1.87 -1.49 5.38
N LYS A 54 2.97 -2.20 5.61
CA LYS A 54 4.32 -1.78 5.24
C LYS A 54 5.06 -2.87 4.51
N GLU A 55 5.98 -2.44 3.67
CA GLU A 55 6.94 -3.30 3.01
C GLU A 55 8.33 -2.66 3.07
N ASP A 56 9.32 -3.44 3.49
CA ASP A 56 10.68 -2.94 3.67
C ASP A 56 11.46 -2.99 2.35
N LEU A 57 12.24 -1.96 2.06
CA LEU A 57 13.10 -1.94 0.89
C LEU A 57 14.30 -2.90 1.04
N PRO A 58 14.71 -3.58 -0.04
CA PRO A 58 14.20 -3.44 -1.41
C PRO A 58 12.93 -4.28 -1.62
N SER A 59 11.85 -3.66 -2.12
CA SER A 59 10.61 -4.38 -2.45
C SER A 59 10.06 -4.06 -3.85
N ALA A 60 9.16 -4.91 -4.32
CA ALA A 60 8.40 -4.74 -5.56
C ALA A 60 7.14 -3.86 -5.38
N GLY A 61 6.78 -3.55 -4.12
CA GLY A 61 5.59 -2.80 -3.78
C GLY A 61 4.40 -3.71 -3.47
N ILE A 62 3.49 -3.21 -2.61
CA ILE A 62 2.28 -3.90 -2.21
C ILE A 62 1.22 -3.79 -3.31
N ASP A 63 0.77 -4.94 -3.84
CA ASP A 63 -0.36 -5.02 -4.77
C ASP A 63 -1.70 -4.86 -4.01
N ILE A 64 -2.28 -3.66 -4.09
CA ILE A 64 -3.54 -3.34 -3.39
C ILE A 64 -4.75 -4.12 -3.92
N ASP A 65 -4.73 -4.58 -5.17
CA ASP A 65 -5.85 -5.33 -5.76
C ASP A 65 -5.95 -6.74 -5.16
N SER A 66 -4.87 -7.21 -4.52
CA SER A 66 -4.80 -8.49 -3.81
C SER A 66 -5.18 -8.40 -2.33
N ILE A 67 -5.40 -7.20 -1.79
CA ILE A 67 -5.72 -7.01 -0.36
C ILE A 67 -7.14 -7.50 -0.09
N GLY A 68 -7.25 -8.45 0.84
CA GLY A 68 -8.53 -8.95 1.34
C GLY A 68 -8.66 -8.82 2.85
N MET A 69 -9.87 -8.50 3.33
CA MET A 69 -10.18 -8.43 4.76
C MET A 69 -11.47 -9.18 5.07
N THR A 70 -11.44 -9.99 6.12
CA THR A 70 -12.62 -10.71 6.65
C THR A 70 -12.82 -10.36 8.11
N ILE A 71 -14.03 -9.93 8.46
CA ILE A 71 -14.41 -9.60 9.84
C ILE A 71 -15.57 -10.51 10.24
N ASN A 72 -15.40 -11.26 11.33
CA ASN A 72 -16.42 -12.20 11.83
C ASN A 72 -16.97 -13.16 10.75
N GLY A 73 -16.15 -13.54 9.77
CA GLY A 73 -16.53 -14.42 8.65
C GLY A 73 -17.21 -13.73 7.47
N VAL A 74 -17.36 -12.40 7.49
CA VAL A 74 -17.87 -11.60 6.37
C VAL A 74 -16.69 -10.96 5.64
N ASP A 75 -16.64 -11.15 4.32
CA ASP A 75 -15.68 -10.47 3.45
C ASP A 75 -16.08 -8.99 3.31
N VAL A 76 -15.17 -8.09 3.70
CA VAL A 76 -15.36 -6.64 3.65
C VAL A 76 -14.36 -5.96 2.71
N SER A 77 -13.67 -6.73 1.86
CA SER A 77 -12.58 -6.23 1.01
C SER A 77 -13.01 -5.09 0.08
N SER A 78 -14.25 -5.13 -0.44
CA SER A 78 -14.80 -4.08 -1.30
C SER A 78 -15.15 -2.78 -0.55
N GLU A 79 -15.17 -2.81 0.77
CA GLU A 79 -15.49 -1.66 1.63
C GLU A 79 -14.23 -0.96 2.16
N LEU A 80 -13.04 -1.48 1.83
CA LEU A 80 -11.77 -0.92 2.26
C LEU A 80 -11.50 0.42 1.59
N ILE A 81 -11.07 1.39 2.39
CA ILE A 81 -10.53 2.65 1.93
C ILE A 81 -9.01 2.57 2.15
N ILE A 82 -8.27 2.57 1.04
CA ILE A 82 -6.81 2.40 1.02
C ILE A 82 -6.18 3.68 0.50
N THR A 83 -5.24 4.23 1.25
CA THR A 83 -4.50 5.45 0.88
C THR A 83 -3.02 5.29 1.22
N GLY A 84 -2.13 5.76 0.36
CA GLY A 84 -0.69 5.67 0.59
C GLY A 84 0.10 5.52 -0.70
N ASP A 85 1.25 4.87 -0.58
CA ASP A 85 2.15 4.54 -1.67
C ASP A 85 2.54 3.05 -1.63
N PRO A 86 3.19 2.51 -2.67
CA PRO A 86 3.47 1.08 -2.75
C PRO A 86 4.25 0.47 -1.57
N TYR A 87 4.89 1.26 -0.71
CA TYR A 87 5.67 0.76 0.43
C TYR A 87 4.96 0.96 1.77
N LEU A 88 3.92 1.81 1.81
CA LEU A 88 3.14 2.12 3.00
C LEU A 88 1.71 2.49 2.63
N TYR A 89 0.76 1.68 3.10
CA TYR A 89 -0.67 1.94 2.95
C TYR A 89 -1.35 2.03 4.31
N ASP A 90 -2.11 3.11 4.49
CA ASP A 90 -3.14 3.17 5.53
C ASP A 90 -4.43 2.60 4.97
N VAL A 91 -4.96 1.59 5.66
CA VAL A 91 -6.20 0.90 5.31
C VAL A 91 -7.23 1.16 6.40
N MET A 92 -8.40 1.62 5.99
CA MET A 92 -9.55 1.83 6.86
C MET A 92 -10.72 0.98 6.38
N TRP A 93 -11.41 0.35 7.32
CA TRP A 93 -12.74 -0.19 7.13
C TRP A 93 -13.71 0.46 8.11
N ALA A 94 -14.93 0.73 7.65
CA ALA A 94 -16.01 1.23 8.48
C ALA A 94 -17.29 0.42 8.21
N PRO A 95 -18.01 -0.04 9.25
CA PRO A 95 -19.26 -0.76 9.07
C PRO A 95 -20.27 0.06 8.28
N SER A 96 -20.84 -0.55 7.23
CA SER A 96 -21.86 0.07 6.39
C SER A 96 -23.21 0.20 7.10
N VAL A 97 -23.48 -0.63 8.11
CA VAL A 97 -24.65 -0.56 8.99
C VAL A 97 -24.18 -0.46 10.43
N ARG A 98 -24.63 0.57 11.14
CA ARG A 98 -24.38 0.74 12.58
C ARG A 98 -25.67 0.54 13.36
N ILE A 99 -25.68 -0.38 14.32
CA ILE A 99 -26.88 -0.69 15.10
C ILE A 99 -26.78 0.05 16.45
N ARG A 100 -27.39 1.23 16.52
CA ARG A 100 -27.52 2.01 17.75
C ARG A 100 -28.67 1.54 18.64
#